data_AF-A0A1Z5KZ17-F1
#
_entry.id   AF-A0A1Z5KZ17-F1
#
_cell.length_a   1.000
_cell.length_b   1.000
_cell.length_c   1.000
_cell.angle_alpha   90.00
_cell.angle_beta   90.00
_cell.angle_gamma   90.00
#
_symmetry.space_group_name_H-M   'P 1'
#
loop_
_entity.id
_entity.type
_entity.pdbx_description
1 polymer ?
#
loop_
_entity_poly.entity_id
_entity_poly.type
_entity_poly.pdbx_seq_one_letter_code
_entity_poly.pdbx_strand_id
1 'polypeptide(L)'
;MIETLCNFFRSVIALTPEDLIYAVYLCLNKLAPDYRGLELGGGESLLVKALAEATGRTPDKIKAEVTVRGDLGLVAESSRSNQRIIFAPALLVMSNVFAKLKSIAQMTGNMVQSKKVDIIKGMLVACRQSEARFLVRSLSGRLRIGLAESSLLTALAHACVLTPPQKKGVLDASKKLSSEGLKKALEESTLLLKTTYCECPDYDRIVPVLLEEGLEKLPERCFLSPGIPLKPMLAHPTKGVSQVLQRFQGENFTCELERFTSTAETKRTTPPSIRM
;
A
#
# COMPACT_ATOMS: atom_id res chain seq x y z
N MET A 1 13.05 9.23 3.29
CA MET A 1 12.02 8.30 2.75
C MET A 1 10.69 9.00 2.56
N ILE A 2 10.10 9.60 3.61
CA ILE A 2 8.83 10.34 3.52
C ILE A 2 8.91 11.46 2.47
N GLU A 3 9.99 12.26 2.45
CA GLU A 3 10.17 13.31 1.45
C GLU A 3 10.25 12.79 0.01
N THR A 4 10.97 11.69 -0.22
CA THR A 4 11.07 11.05 -1.54
C THR A 4 9.70 10.58 -2.03
N LEU A 5 8.93 9.96 -1.14
CA LEU A 5 7.58 9.48 -1.46
C LEU A 5 6.61 10.66 -1.66
N CYS A 6 6.75 11.72 -0.86
CA CYS A 6 6.01 12.97 -1.03
C CYS A 6 6.28 13.59 -2.42
N ASN A 7 7.53 13.70 -2.84
CA ASN A 7 7.88 14.22 -4.17
C ASN A 7 7.31 13.37 -5.31
N PHE A 8 7.30 12.05 -5.13
CA PHE A 8 6.63 11.14 -6.06
C PHE A 8 5.12 11.43 -6.12
N PHE A 9 4.42 11.47 -4.99
CA PHE A 9 2.98 11.76 -4.96
C PHE A 9 2.64 13.15 -5.49
N ARG A 10 3.45 14.18 -5.22
CA ARG A 10 3.29 15.53 -5.82
C ARG A 10 3.31 15.48 -7.33
N SER A 11 4.23 14.70 -7.90
CA SER A 11 4.35 14.54 -9.35
C SER A 11 3.12 13.81 -9.93
N VAL A 12 2.64 12.76 -9.24
CA VAL A 12 1.43 12.04 -9.65
C VAL A 12 0.19 12.94 -9.56
N ILE A 13 0.01 13.67 -8.47
CA ILE A 13 -1.11 14.62 -8.30
C ILE A 13 -1.11 15.69 -9.42
N ALA A 14 0.06 16.21 -9.78
CA ALA A 14 0.17 17.27 -10.78
C ALA A 14 -0.03 16.78 -12.23
N LEU A 15 0.44 15.56 -12.55
CA LEU A 15 0.50 15.07 -13.94
C LEU A 15 -0.58 14.03 -14.25
N THR A 16 -0.83 13.09 -13.35
CA THR A 16 -1.73 11.94 -13.53
C THR A 16 -2.50 11.62 -12.24
N PRO A 17 -3.44 12.49 -11.81
CA PRO A 17 -4.14 12.32 -10.54
C PRO A 17 -4.93 11.01 -10.45
N GLU A 18 -5.39 10.47 -11.58
CA GLU A 18 -6.08 9.18 -11.66
C GLU A 18 -5.20 7.99 -11.24
N ASP A 19 -3.87 8.10 -11.41
CA ASP A 19 -2.92 7.06 -11.03
C ASP A 19 -2.57 7.08 -9.54
N LEU A 20 -3.00 8.10 -8.79
CA LEU A 20 -2.67 8.25 -7.36
C LEU A 20 -3.13 7.07 -6.53
N ILE A 21 -4.32 6.54 -6.83
CA ILE A 21 -4.87 5.38 -6.13
C ILE A 21 -4.00 4.13 -6.35
N TYR A 22 -3.54 3.90 -7.59
CA TYR A 22 -2.66 2.76 -7.91
C TYR A 22 -1.29 2.93 -7.26
N ALA A 23 -0.75 4.15 -7.26
CA ALA A 23 0.50 4.48 -6.60
C ALA A 23 0.45 4.18 -5.09
N VAL A 24 -0.60 4.62 -4.39
CA VAL A 24 -0.81 4.34 -2.96
C VAL A 24 -0.88 2.83 -2.70
N TYR A 25 -1.70 2.11 -3.46
CA TYR A 25 -1.87 0.67 -3.30
C TYR A 25 -0.59 -0.13 -3.58
N LEU A 26 0.14 0.21 -4.65
CA LEU A 26 1.41 -0.43 -4.98
C LEU A 26 2.48 -0.19 -3.92
N CYS A 27 2.56 1.01 -3.34
CA CYS A 27 3.47 1.32 -2.23
C CYS A 27 3.15 0.54 -0.95
N LEU A 28 1.87 0.27 -0.68
CA LEU A 28 1.43 -0.56 0.46
C LEU A 28 1.46 -2.06 0.17
N ASN A 29 1.71 -2.45 -1.08
CA ASN A 29 1.56 -3.82 -1.57
C ASN A 29 0.17 -4.42 -1.28
N LYS A 30 -0.88 -3.60 -1.41
CA LYS A 30 -2.29 -3.98 -1.25
C LYS A 30 -3.02 -3.84 -2.58
N LEU A 31 -4.06 -4.64 -2.81
CA LEU A 31 -4.88 -4.58 -4.04
C LEU A 31 -6.31 -4.09 -3.81
N ALA A 32 -6.71 -4.03 -2.55
CA ALA A 32 -8.02 -3.60 -2.10
C ALA A 32 -7.91 -3.24 -0.61
N PRO A 33 -8.94 -2.60 -0.03
CA PRO A 33 -9.06 -2.48 1.42
C PRO A 33 -9.03 -3.86 2.10
N ASP A 34 -8.46 -3.92 3.30
CA ASP A 34 -8.19 -5.16 4.03
C ASP A 34 -9.47 -6.02 4.19
N TYR A 35 -10.62 -5.38 4.36
CA TYR A 35 -11.93 -6.02 4.55
C TYR A 35 -12.51 -6.71 3.31
N ARG A 36 -11.93 -6.49 2.12
CA ARG A 36 -12.33 -7.21 0.90
C ARG A 36 -11.60 -8.55 0.75
N GLY A 37 -10.59 -8.83 1.58
CA GLY A 37 -9.87 -10.12 1.58
C GLY A 37 -9.13 -10.45 0.28
N LEU A 38 -8.78 -9.43 -0.52
CA LEU A 38 -8.08 -9.65 -1.78
C LEU A 38 -6.56 -9.71 -1.56
N GLU A 39 -6.03 -10.92 -1.47
CA GLU A 39 -4.60 -11.14 -1.24
C GLU A 39 -3.83 -11.42 -2.54
N LEU A 40 -2.58 -10.94 -2.58
CA LEU A 40 -1.61 -11.28 -3.62
C LEU A 40 -1.16 -12.74 -3.43
N GLY A 41 -1.95 -13.69 -3.94
CA GLY A 41 -1.73 -15.13 -3.81
C GLY A 41 -0.62 -15.71 -4.70
N GLY A 42 0.55 -15.08 -4.72
CA GLY A 42 1.73 -15.55 -5.45
C GLY A 42 2.61 -16.45 -4.59
N GLY A 43 2.33 -17.76 -4.57
CA GLY A 43 3.22 -18.71 -3.90
C GLY A 43 4.65 -18.63 -4.47
N GLU A 44 5.67 -18.74 -3.60
CA GLU A 44 7.08 -18.64 -4.01
C GLU A 44 7.44 -19.64 -5.12
N SER A 45 6.86 -20.84 -5.08
CA SER A 45 6.98 -21.86 -6.13
C SER A 45 6.46 -21.41 -7.49
N LEU A 46 5.34 -20.68 -7.52
CA LEU A 46 4.76 -20.13 -8.73
C LEU A 46 5.64 -19.01 -9.32
N LEU A 47 6.21 -18.16 -8.45
CA LEU A 47 7.11 -17.10 -8.88
C LEU A 47 8.43 -17.65 -9.43
N VAL A 48 8.99 -18.67 -8.80
CA VAL A 48 10.17 -19.38 -9.32
C VAL A 48 9.87 -19.99 -10.68
N LYS A 49 8.70 -20.61 -10.87
CA LYS A 49 8.27 -21.16 -12.16
C LYS A 49 8.14 -20.07 -13.23
N ALA A 50 7.44 -18.97 -12.92
CA ALA A 50 7.28 -17.85 -13.85
C ALA A 50 8.62 -17.20 -14.20
N LEU A 51 9.53 -17.08 -13.24
CA LEU A 51 10.87 -16.54 -13.48
C LEU A 51 11.72 -17.49 -14.33
N ALA A 52 11.65 -18.81 -14.08
CA ALA A 52 12.32 -19.82 -14.89
C ALA A 52 11.89 -19.73 -16.36
N GLU A 53 10.58 -19.69 -16.61
CA GLU A 53 10.02 -19.56 -17.96
C GLU A 53 10.33 -18.20 -18.60
N ALA A 54 10.27 -17.11 -17.83
CA ALA A 54 10.59 -15.78 -18.34
C ALA A 54 12.07 -15.63 -18.70
N THR A 55 12.97 -16.26 -17.93
CA THR A 55 14.43 -16.08 -18.04
C THR A 55 15.14 -17.18 -18.84
N GLY A 56 14.46 -18.29 -19.14
CA GLY A 56 15.06 -19.47 -19.75
C GLY A 56 16.01 -20.25 -18.83
N ARG A 57 15.94 -20.03 -17.51
CA ARG A 57 16.77 -20.70 -16.50
C ARG A 57 16.01 -21.89 -15.90
N THR A 58 16.74 -22.86 -15.35
CA THR A 58 16.10 -23.96 -14.62
C THR A 58 15.63 -23.48 -13.22
N PRO A 59 14.50 -24.00 -12.71
CA PRO A 59 14.01 -23.65 -11.37
C PRO A 59 15.03 -23.88 -10.25
N ASP A 60 15.83 -24.95 -10.35
CA ASP A 60 16.82 -25.29 -9.32
C ASP A 60 17.97 -24.28 -9.24
N LYS A 61 18.42 -23.75 -10.40
CA LYS A 61 19.42 -22.68 -10.43
C LYS A 61 18.89 -21.40 -9.80
N ILE A 62 17.61 -21.07 -10.02
CA ILE A 62 16.96 -19.92 -9.39
C ILE A 62 16.88 -20.11 -7.88
N LYS A 63 16.42 -21.27 -7.41
CA LYS A 63 16.34 -21.58 -5.97
C LYS A 63 17.70 -21.48 -5.29
N ALA A 64 18.75 -22.05 -5.90
CA ALA A 64 20.11 -21.95 -5.37
C ALA A 64 20.58 -20.50 -5.24
N GLU A 65 20.31 -19.66 -6.25
CA GLU A 65 20.67 -18.23 -6.20
C GLU A 65 19.85 -17.46 -5.16
N VAL A 66 18.58 -17.82 -4.95
CA VAL A 66 17.73 -17.26 -3.87
C VAL A 66 18.30 -17.60 -2.51
N THR A 67 18.80 -18.82 -2.30
CA THR A 67 19.45 -19.21 -1.02
C THR A 67 20.68 -18.34 -0.73
N VAL A 68 21.46 -18.01 -1.77
CA VAL A 68 22.66 -17.16 -1.63
C VAL A 68 22.30 -15.68 -1.41
N ARG A 69 21.33 -15.15 -2.18
CA ARG A 69 20.98 -13.71 -2.17
C ARG A 69 19.90 -13.35 -1.15
N GLY A 70 19.15 -14.31 -0.64
CA GLY A 70 18.06 -14.12 0.33
C GLY A 70 16.82 -13.40 -0.22
N ASP A 71 16.74 -13.16 -1.54
CA ASP A 71 15.67 -12.37 -2.17
C ASP A 71 15.44 -12.75 -3.64
N LEU A 72 14.24 -13.26 -3.93
CA LEU A 72 13.83 -13.62 -5.28
C LEU A 72 13.76 -12.40 -6.22
N GLY A 73 13.48 -11.21 -5.72
CA GLY A 73 13.48 -9.99 -6.52
C GLY A 73 14.86 -9.62 -7.05
N LEU A 74 15.92 -9.82 -6.25
CA LEU A 74 17.30 -9.56 -6.71
C LEU A 74 17.74 -10.57 -7.78
N VAL A 75 17.27 -11.81 -7.67
CA VAL A 75 17.49 -12.85 -8.69
C VAL A 75 16.72 -12.54 -9.97
N ALA A 76 15.52 -11.97 -9.85
CA ALA A 76 14.70 -11.61 -11.01
C ALA A 76 15.34 -10.49 -11.83
N GLU A 77 15.82 -9.44 -11.16
CA GLU A 77 16.52 -8.32 -11.81
C GLU A 77 17.84 -8.76 -12.47
N SER A 78 18.68 -9.53 -11.77
CA SER A 78 19.94 -10.02 -12.34
C SER A 78 19.71 -10.92 -13.56
N SER A 79 18.68 -11.77 -13.51
CA SER A 79 18.35 -12.67 -14.61
C SER A 79 17.80 -11.91 -15.83
N ARG A 80 17.06 -10.82 -15.61
CA ARG A 80 16.50 -9.98 -16.68
C ARG A 80 17.57 -9.19 -17.43
N SER A 81 18.60 -8.69 -16.75
CA SER A 81 19.71 -7.97 -17.38
C SER A 81 20.50 -8.81 -18.38
N ASN A 82 20.47 -10.14 -18.23
CA ASN A 82 21.21 -11.07 -19.08
C ASN A 82 20.43 -11.52 -20.34
N GLN A 83 19.14 -11.18 -20.46
CA GLN A 83 18.33 -11.59 -21.60
C GLN A 83 18.39 -10.57 -22.75
N ARG A 84 18.90 -11.01 -23.90
CA ARG A 84 18.80 -10.25 -25.16
C ARG A 84 17.38 -10.35 -25.70
N ILE A 85 16.69 -9.22 -25.83
CA ILE A 85 15.33 -9.16 -26.41
C ILE A 85 15.43 -8.71 -27.86
N ILE A 86 14.79 -9.44 -28.77
CA ILE A 86 14.75 -9.12 -30.21
C ILE A 86 13.76 -7.96 -30.49
N PHE A 87 12.66 -7.89 -29.74
CA PHE A 87 11.67 -6.82 -29.80
C PHE A 87 11.28 -6.38 -28.39
N ALA A 88 11.51 -5.11 -28.05
CA ALA A 88 11.19 -4.60 -26.72
C ALA A 88 9.67 -4.37 -26.59
N PRO A 89 9.00 -5.00 -25.61
CA PRO A 89 7.59 -4.71 -25.34
C PRO A 89 7.40 -3.28 -24.80
N ALA A 90 6.13 -2.84 -24.81
CA ALA A 90 5.73 -1.55 -24.26
C ALA A 90 6.10 -1.43 -22.77
N LEU A 91 6.36 -0.19 -22.35
CA LEU A 91 6.68 0.15 -20.96
C LEU A 91 5.53 -0.25 -20.02
N LEU A 92 5.90 -0.64 -18.80
CA LEU A 92 4.92 -0.91 -17.75
C LEU A 92 4.33 0.41 -17.25
N VAL A 93 3.00 0.43 -17.12
CA VAL A 93 2.23 1.57 -16.59
C VAL A 93 1.57 1.12 -15.28
N MET A 94 1.53 1.99 -14.27
CA MET A 94 1.03 1.66 -12.93
C MET A 94 -0.39 1.07 -12.95
N SER A 95 -1.32 1.72 -13.69
CA SER A 95 -2.69 1.23 -13.87
C SER A 95 -2.74 -0.18 -14.46
N ASN A 96 -1.95 -0.46 -15.50
CA ASN A 96 -1.87 -1.77 -16.15
C ASN A 96 -1.27 -2.84 -15.22
N VAL A 97 -0.22 -2.49 -14.48
CA VAL A 97 0.40 -3.41 -13.50
C VAL A 97 -0.62 -3.73 -12.39
N PHE A 98 -1.26 -2.71 -11.83
CA PHE A 98 -2.27 -2.89 -10.79
C PHE A 98 -3.45 -3.74 -11.27
N ALA A 99 -3.98 -3.48 -12.47
CA ALA A 99 -5.05 -4.27 -13.06
C ALA A 99 -4.66 -5.74 -13.25
N LYS A 100 -3.43 -6.02 -13.72
CA LYS A 100 -2.91 -7.39 -13.85
C LYS A 100 -2.75 -8.08 -12.50
N LEU A 101 -2.22 -7.38 -11.49
CA LEU A 101 -2.10 -7.92 -10.13
C LEU A 101 -3.47 -8.22 -9.51
N LYS A 102 -4.44 -7.32 -9.68
CA LYS A 102 -5.83 -7.51 -9.25
C LYS A 102 -6.48 -8.70 -9.94
N SER A 103 -6.26 -8.86 -11.25
CA SER A 103 -6.71 -10.01 -12.02
C SER A 103 -6.12 -11.33 -11.49
N ILE A 104 -4.80 -11.36 -11.20
CA ILE A 104 -4.14 -12.52 -10.59
C ILE A 104 -4.75 -12.87 -9.24
N ALA A 105 -5.06 -11.88 -8.40
CA ALA A 105 -5.66 -12.13 -7.09
C ALA A 105 -7.11 -12.66 -7.18
N GLN A 106 -7.88 -12.22 -8.18
CA GLN A 106 -9.27 -12.63 -8.37
C GLN A 106 -9.44 -13.99 -9.05
N MET A 107 -8.41 -14.50 -9.75
CA MET A 107 -8.51 -15.79 -10.43
C MET A 107 -8.58 -16.97 -9.44
N THR A 108 -9.65 -17.76 -9.55
CA THR A 108 -9.91 -18.99 -8.79
C THR A 108 -10.34 -20.14 -9.73
N GLY A 109 -10.12 -21.40 -9.29
CA GLY A 109 -10.49 -22.61 -10.04
C GLY A 109 -9.33 -23.41 -10.62
N ASN A 110 -9.68 -24.45 -11.39
CA ASN A 110 -8.72 -25.38 -11.98
C ASN A 110 -7.91 -24.71 -13.11
N MET A 111 -6.65 -25.10 -13.28
CA MET A 111 -5.71 -24.54 -14.28
C MET A 111 -5.31 -23.07 -14.09
N VAL A 112 -5.79 -22.39 -13.05
CA VAL A 112 -5.48 -20.98 -12.78
C VAL A 112 -3.99 -20.73 -12.57
N GLN A 113 -3.27 -21.68 -12.00
CA GLN A 113 -1.83 -21.54 -11.73
C GLN A 113 -1.04 -21.30 -13.02
N SER A 114 -1.39 -21.97 -14.13
CA SER A 114 -0.73 -21.75 -15.42
C SER A 114 -1.02 -20.35 -15.97
N LYS A 115 -2.27 -19.90 -15.91
CA LYS A 115 -2.65 -18.55 -16.34
C LYS A 115 -1.94 -17.46 -15.53
N LYS A 116 -1.84 -17.64 -14.21
CA LYS A 116 -1.08 -16.74 -13.33
C LYS A 116 0.39 -16.66 -13.75
N VAL A 117 1.01 -17.80 -14.02
CA VAL A 117 2.39 -17.87 -14.53
C VAL A 117 2.54 -17.10 -15.84
N ASP A 118 1.62 -17.26 -16.78
CA ASP A 118 1.68 -16.57 -18.08
C ASP A 118 1.56 -15.04 -17.95
N ILE A 119 0.67 -14.55 -17.09
CA ILE A 119 0.51 -13.11 -16.84
C ILE A 119 1.77 -12.54 -16.19
N ILE A 120 2.31 -13.23 -15.18
CA ILE A 120 3.53 -12.81 -14.48
C ILE A 120 4.72 -12.82 -15.43
N LYS A 121 4.87 -13.88 -16.23
CA LYS A 121 5.89 -13.98 -17.29
C LYS A 121 5.79 -12.80 -18.26
N GLY A 122 4.60 -12.48 -18.74
CA GLY A 122 4.37 -11.33 -19.62
C GLY A 122 4.78 -9.98 -19.00
N MET A 123 4.54 -9.79 -17.70
CA MET A 123 5.01 -8.60 -16.99
C MET A 123 6.53 -8.61 -16.80
N LEU A 124 7.12 -9.75 -16.41
CA LEU A 124 8.57 -9.90 -16.22
C LEU A 124 9.36 -9.62 -17.49
N VAL A 125 8.86 -10.06 -18.65
CA VAL A 125 9.49 -9.80 -19.95
C VAL A 125 9.46 -8.29 -20.30
N ALA A 126 8.45 -7.56 -19.83
CA ALA A 126 8.34 -6.12 -20.05
C ALA A 126 9.11 -5.27 -19.02
N CYS A 127 9.50 -5.84 -17.89
CA CYS A 127 10.26 -5.14 -16.86
C CYS A 127 11.62 -4.64 -17.36
N ARG A 128 11.95 -3.41 -16.98
CA ARG A 128 13.25 -2.77 -17.22
C ARG A 128 13.92 -2.46 -15.88
N GLN A 129 15.24 -2.62 -15.82
CA GLN A 129 16.04 -2.27 -14.64
C GLN A 129 15.47 -2.90 -13.35
N SER A 130 15.21 -2.09 -12.32
CA SER A 130 14.74 -2.50 -11.01
C SER A 130 13.25 -2.88 -10.95
N GLU A 131 12.48 -2.74 -12.04
CA GLU A 131 11.05 -3.09 -12.04
C GLU A 131 10.82 -4.56 -11.72
N ALA A 132 11.65 -5.46 -12.25
CA ALA A 132 11.55 -6.90 -12.00
C ALA A 132 11.74 -7.22 -10.51
N ARG A 133 12.64 -6.49 -9.83
CA ARG A 133 12.89 -6.63 -8.39
C ARG A 133 11.62 -6.32 -7.60
N PHE A 134 11.01 -5.17 -7.86
CA PHE A 134 9.83 -4.74 -7.10
C PHE A 134 8.58 -5.55 -7.46
N LEU A 135 8.39 -5.92 -8.73
CA LEU A 135 7.27 -6.76 -9.15
C LEU A 135 7.25 -8.12 -8.43
N VAL A 136 8.41 -8.79 -8.38
CA VAL A 136 8.54 -10.09 -7.72
C VAL A 136 8.41 -9.96 -6.20
N ARG A 137 8.96 -8.89 -5.61
CA ARG A 137 8.78 -8.59 -4.19
C ARG A 137 7.32 -8.31 -3.83
N SER A 138 6.59 -7.59 -4.67
CA SER A 138 5.15 -7.36 -4.51
C SER A 138 4.37 -8.67 -4.54
N LEU A 139 4.60 -9.50 -5.57
CA LEU A 139 3.93 -10.79 -5.74
C LEU A 139 4.26 -11.80 -4.65
N SER A 140 5.45 -11.72 -4.03
CA SER A 140 5.84 -12.58 -2.90
C SER A 140 5.35 -12.07 -1.54
N GLY A 141 4.57 -10.98 -1.52
CA GLY A 141 4.04 -10.36 -0.30
C GLY A 141 5.07 -9.57 0.52
N ARG A 142 6.32 -9.49 0.08
CA ARG A 142 7.44 -8.92 0.85
C ARG A 142 8.13 -7.81 0.05
N LEU A 143 7.54 -6.61 0.06
CA LEU A 143 8.06 -5.47 -0.70
C LEU A 143 9.44 -4.97 -0.21
N ARG A 144 9.72 -5.11 1.09
CA ARG A 144 11.03 -4.78 1.74
C ARG A 144 11.53 -3.36 1.44
N ILE A 145 10.63 -2.39 1.32
CA ILE A 145 10.98 -0.97 1.12
C ILE A 145 11.22 -0.21 2.43
N GLY A 146 10.91 -0.81 3.58
CA GLY A 146 11.05 -0.17 4.90
C GLY A 146 10.02 0.95 5.15
N LEU A 147 8.93 0.97 4.39
CA LEU A 147 7.86 1.95 4.51
C LEU A 147 6.70 1.37 5.34
N ALA A 148 6.31 2.08 6.39
CA ALA A 148 5.10 1.78 7.15
C ALA A 148 3.89 2.54 6.58
N GLU A 149 2.69 2.02 6.79
CA GLU A 149 1.42 2.67 6.38
C GLU A 149 1.30 4.10 6.95
N SER A 150 1.74 4.31 8.19
CA SER A 150 1.79 5.63 8.82
C SER A 150 2.70 6.62 8.09
N SER A 151 3.83 6.15 7.54
CA SER A 151 4.78 6.99 6.78
C SER A 151 4.22 7.35 5.41
N LEU A 152 3.46 6.44 4.79
CA LEU A 152 2.76 6.71 3.55
C LEU A 152 1.66 7.77 3.73
N LEU A 153 0.86 7.66 4.78
CA LEU A 153 -0.17 8.67 5.10
C LEU A 153 0.45 10.04 5.34
N THR A 154 1.56 10.11 6.09
CA THR A 154 2.29 11.37 6.27
C THR A 154 2.81 11.92 4.94
N ALA A 155 3.39 11.09 4.08
CA ALA A 155 3.86 11.53 2.76
C ALA A 155 2.73 12.03 1.86
N LEU A 156 1.57 11.36 1.88
CA LEU A 156 0.39 11.75 1.11
C LEU A 156 -0.19 13.08 1.60
N ALA A 157 -0.34 13.25 2.92
CA ALA A 157 -0.79 14.51 3.52
C ALA A 157 0.15 15.67 3.12
N HIS A 158 1.47 15.47 3.27
CA HIS A 158 2.45 16.48 2.88
C HIS A 158 2.38 16.81 1.39
N ALA A 159 2.20 15.81 0.52
CA ALA A 159 2.09 16.02 -0.91
C ALA A 159 0.88 16.88 -1.27
N CYS A 160 -0.26 16.67 -0.60
CA CYS A 160 -1.49 17.44 -0.84
C CYS A 160 -1.39 18.88 -0.33
N VAL A 161 -0.66 19.13 0.76
CA VAL A 161 -0.40 20.49 1.24
C VAL A 161 0.52 21.23 0.26
N LEU A 162 1.59 20.59 -0.20
CA LEU A 162 2.58 21.21 -1.08
C LEU A 162 2.07 21.38 -2.51
N THR A 163 1.29 20.42 -3.01
CA THR A 163 0.69 20.42 -4.35
C THR A 163 -0.81 20.14 -4.20
N PRO A 164 -1.63 21.19 -3.97
CA PRO A 164 -3.06 21.04 -3.78
C PRO A 164 -3.74 20.52 -5.05
N PRO A 165 -4.45 19.38 -5.00
CA PRO A 165 -5.05 18.78 -6.19
C PRO A 165 -6.12 19.68 -6.84
N GLN A 166 -6.81 20.52 -6.06
CA GLN A 166 -7.88 21.38 -6.59
C GLN A 166 -7.35 22.59 -7.38
N LYS A 167 -6.10 23.01 -7.14
CA LYS A 167 -5.52 24.23 -7.73
C LYS A 167 -4.55 23.88 -8.86
N LYS A 168 -5.10 23.66 -10.06
CA LYS A 168 -4.30 23.44 -11.28
C LYS A 168 -3.30 24.61 -11.47
N GLY A 169 -2.01 24.32 -11.41
CA GLY A 169 -0.91 25.29 -11.61
C GLY A 169 -0.09 25.65 -10.36
N VAL A 170 -0.48 25.23 -9.16
CA VAL A 170 0.35 25.42 -7.94
C VAL A 170 1.18 24.17 -7.68
N LEU A 171 2.44 24.18 -8.14
CA LEU A 171 3.37 23.07 -7.93
C LEU A 171 4.00 23.07 -6.54
N ASP A 172 4.10 24.26 -5.92
CA ASP A 172 4.70 24.40 -4.61
C ASP A 172 4.05 25.52 -3.80
N ALA A 173 3.14 25.14 -2.91
CA ALA A 173 2.48 26.04 -1.97
C ALA A 173 3.41 26.48 -0.83
N SER A 174 4.57 25.82 -0.62
CA SER A 174 5.52 26.18 0.46
C SER A 174 6.08 27.59 0.30
N LYS A 175 6.21 28.08 -0.94
CA LYS A 175 6.76 29.42 -1.24
C LYS A 175 5.91 30.57 -0.69
N LYS A 176 4.65 30.31 -0.33
CA LYS A 176 3.73 31.31 0.21
C LYS A 176 3.65 31.32 1.73
N LEU A 177 4.23 30.33 2.42
CA LEU A 177 4.15 30.19 3.89
C LEU A 177 5.52 30.44 4.55
N SER A 178 5.48 30.93 5.79
CA SER A 178 6.65 30.94 6.66
C SER A 178 7.06 29.50 7.03
N SER A 179 8.34 29.29 7.38
CA SER A 179 8.86 27.97 7.74
C SER A 179 8.14 27.33 8.93
N GLU A 180 7.69 28.14 9.90
CA GLU A 180 6.91 27.67 11.05
C GLU A 180 5.45 27.38 10.71
N GLY A 181 4.81 28.24 9.90
CA GLY A 181 3.44 28.02 9.44
C GLY A 181 3.32 26.75 8.59
N LEU A 182 4.33 26.47 7.75
CA LEU A 182 4.36 25.26 6.94
C LEU A 182 4.43 24.00 7.80
N LYS A 183 5.28 23.98 8.83
CA LYS A 183 5.39 22.81 9.74
C LYS A 183 4.06 22.52 10.43
N LYS A 184 3.39 23.55 10.95
CA LYS A 184 2.07 23.41 11.58
C LYS A 184 1.03 22.86 10.60
N ALA A 185 0.96 23.43 9.39
CA ALA A 185 0.03 22.96 8.36
C ALA A 185 0.27 21.50 7.96
N LEU A 186 1.53 21.07 7.86
CA LEU A 186 1.90 19.68 7.56
C LEU A 186 1.50 18.71 8.69
N GLU A 187 1.71 19.12 9.95
CA GLU A 187 1.33 18.34 11.14
C GLU A 187 -0.20 18.21 11.25
N GLU A 188 -0.93 19.32 11.12
CA GLU A 188 -2.40 19.35 11.14
C GLU A 188 -2.99 18.47 10.02
N SER A 189 -2.48 18.60 8.79
CA SER A 189 -2.92 17.80 7.65
C SER A 189 -2.61 16.31 7.82
N THR A 190 -1.45 15.99 8.41
CA THR A 190 -1.08 14.61 8.72
C THR A 190 -1.99 14.01 9.78
N LEU A 191 -2.32 14.78 10.82
CA LEU A 191 -3.25 14.35 11.86
C LEU A 191 -4.63 14.10 11.26
N LEU A 192 -5.14 15.04 10.46
CA LEU A 192 -6.44 14.95 9.81
C LEU A 192 -6.56 13.67 8.97
N LEU A 193 -5.60 13.45 8.06
CA LEU A 193 -5.62 12.28 7.19
C LEU A 193 -5.47 10.96 7.97
N LYS A 194 -4.65 10.93 9.03
CA LYS A 194 -4.51 9.74 9.88
C LYS A 194 -5.79 9.44 10.64
N THR A 195 -6.44 10.45 11.21
CA THR A 195 -7.72 10.29 11.90
C THR A 195 -8.80 9.79 10.96
N THR A 196 -8.96 10.41 9.78
CA THR A 196 -9.90 9.95 8.75
C THR A 196 -9.60 8.52 8.31
N TYR A 197 -8.32 8.16 8.13
CA TYR A 197 -7.95 6.79 7.78
C TYR A 197 -8.26 5.78 8.89
N CYS A 198 -8.12 6.15 10.16
CA CYS A 198 -8.49 5.28 11.28
C CYS A 198 -10.00 5.02 11.33
N GLU A 199 -10.82 6.02 11.00
CA GLU A 199 -12.29 5.92 10.94
C GLU A 199 -12.78 5.18 9.69
N CYS A 200 -12.12 5.41 8.56
CA CYS A 200 -12.46 4.83 7.26
C CYS A 200 -11.17 4.36 6.54
N PRO A 201 -10.66 3.15 6.83
CA PRO A 201 -9.45 2.60 6.22
C PRO A 201 -9.70 2.10 4.79
N ASP A 202 -10.18 2.99 3.92
CA ASP A 202 -10.52 2.71 2.53
C ASP A 202 -9.96 3.78 1.59
N TYR A 203 -8.87 3.46 0.91
CA TYR A 203 -8.24 4.34 -0.08
C TYR A 203 -9.11 4.55 -1.33
N ASP A 204 -10.02 3.62 -1.66
CA ASP A 204 -10.97 3.78 -2.77
C ASP A 204 -11.92 4.96 -2.51
N ARG A 205 -12.15 5.33 -1.23
CA ARG A 205 -12.98 6.47 -0.84
C ARG A 205 -12.17 7.72 -0.55
N ILE A 206 -11.06 7.58 0.17
CA ILE A 206 -10.23 8.72 0.58
C ILE A 206 -9.60 9.42 -0.62
N VAL A 207 -9.05 8.66 -1.59
CA VAL A 207 -8.31 9.25 -2.70
C VAL A 207 -9.19 10.12 -3.61
N PRO A 208 -10.39 9.68 -4.05
CA PRO A 208 -11.28 10.53 -4.84
C PRO A 208 -11.70 11.81 -4.12
N VAL A 209 -12.11 11.71 -2.85
CA VAL A 209 -12.50 12.88 -2.04
C VAL A 209 -11.32 13.84 -1.89
N LEU A 210 -10.12 13.31 -1.67
CA LEU A 210 -8.91 14.10 -1.56
C LEU A 210 -8.58 14.85 -2.86
N LEU A 211 -8.84 14.24 -4.03
CA LEU A 211 -8.61 14.87 -5.33
C LEU A 211 -9.66 15.94 -5.69
N GLU A 212 -10.94 15.69 -5.37
CA GLU A 212 -12.05 16.57 -5.72
C GLU A 212 -12.25 17.73 -4.72
N GLU A 213 -12.28 17.39 -3.43
CA GLU A 213 -12.71 18.29 -2.35
C GLU A 213 -11.55 18.72 -1.44
N GLY A 214 -10.43 18.01 -1.47
CA GLY A 214 -9.21 18.28 -0.71
C GLY A 214 -9.23 17.81 0.74
N LEU A 215 -8.15 18.13 1.46
CA LEU A 215 -7.91 17.63 2.80
C LEU A 215 -8.96 18.11 3.83
N GLU A 216 -9.37 19.38 3.77
CA GLU A 216 -10.26 20.00 4.77
C GLU A 216 -11.63 19.32 4.86
N LYS A 217 -12.15 18.82 3.74
CA LYS A 217 -13.48 18.21 3.65
C LYS A 217 -13.47 16.69 3.84
N LEU A 218 -12.29 16.09 4.05
CA LEU A 218 -12.18 14.64 4.28
C LEU A 218 -13.04 14.14 5.45
N PRO A 219 -13.09 14.80 6.63
CA PRO A 219 -13.90 14.32 7.75
C PRO A 219 -15.40 14.35 7.47
N GLU A 220 -15.87 15.29 6.64
CA GLU A 220 -17.29 15.42 6.31
C GLU A 220 -17.78 14.30 5.39
N ARG A 221 -16.90 13.78 4.53
CA ARG A 221 -17.23 12.76 3.52
C ARG A 221 -16.84 11.34 3.92
N CYS A 222 -15.76 11.20 4.67
CA CYS A 222 -15.20 9.92 5.10
C CYS A 222 -15.35 9.74 6.61
N PHE A 223 -16.59 9.68 7.08
CA PHE A 223 -16.92 9.46 8.49
C PHE A 223 -17.19 7.99 8.80
N LEU A 224 -17.10 7.65 10.09
CA LEU A 224 -17.41 6.32 10.63
C LEU A 224 -18.83 5.88 10.22
N SER A 225 -18.90 4.88 9.34
CA SER A 225 -20.15 4.35 8.82
C SER A 225 -20.26 2.84 9.10
N PRO A 226 -21.42 2.35 9.60
CA PRO A 226 -21.64 0.92 9.73
C PRO A 226 -21.41 0.18 8.41
N GLY A 227 -20.65 -0.92 8.45
CA GLY A 227 -20.30 -1.72 7.27
C GLY A 227 -18.87 -1.53 6.74
N ILE A 228 -18.15 -0.50 7.18
CA ILE A 228 -16.71 -0.31 6.93
C ILE A 228 -15.97 -0.50 8.24
N PRO A 229 -15.01 -1.45 8.36
CA PRO A 229 -14.24 -1.66 9.59
C PRO A 229 -13.39 -0.44 9.93
N LEU A 230 -13.24 -0.15 11.22
CA LEU A 230 -12.35 0.92 11.69
C LEU A 230 -11.06 0.28 12.20
N LYS A 231 -9.97 1.04 12.32
CA LYS A 231 -8.72 0.49 12.88
C LYS A 231 -8.89 0.31 14.40
N PRO A 232 -8.80 -0.92 14.93
CA PRO A 232 -9.01 -1.16 16.34
C PRO A 232 -7.91 -0.49 17.17
N MET A 233 -8.27 -0.09 18.39
CA MET A 233 -7.29 0.42 19.35
C MET A 233 -6.37 -0.73 19.79
N LEU A 234 -5.06 -0.50 19.73
CA LEU A 234 -4.05 -1.47 20.14
C LEU A 234 -3.54 -1.14 21.55
N ALA A 235 -3.25 -2.18 22.32
CA ALA A 235 -2.66 -2.06 23.65
C ALA A 235 -1.13 -1.93 23.55
N HIS A 236 -0.55 -1.14 24.45
CA HIS A 236 0.90 -1.09 24.62
C HIS A 236 1.31 -2.09 25.71
N PRO A 237 2.28 -2.99 25.47
CA PRO A 237 2.72 -3.93 26.50
C PRO A 237 3.37 -3.17 27.66
N THR A 238 2.95 -3.49 28.88
CA THR A 238 3.50 -2.91 30.12
C THR A 238 4.06 -4.03 31.00
N LYS A 239 5.27 -3.83 31.53
CA LYS A 239 6.00 -4.85 32.31
C LYS A 239 5.64 -4.89 33.79
N GLY A 240 4.79 -3.98 34.26
CA GLY A 240 4.37 -3.95 35.66
C GLY A 240 3.41 -2.81 35.96
N VAL A 241 2.77 -2.90 37.13
CA VAL A 241 1.73 -1.96 37.58
C VAL A 241 2.28 -0.55 37.78
N SER A 242 3.50 -0.41 38.28
CA SER A 242 4.13 0.92 38.45
C SER A 242 4.25 1.67 37.14
N GLN A 243 4.48 0.96 36.02
CA GLN A 243 4.55 1.57 34.69
C GLN A 243 3.17 2.06 34.22
N VAL A 244 2.10 1.33 34.57
CA VAL A 244 0.72 1.73 34.30
C VAL A 244 0.40 3.02 35.06
N LEU A 245 0.67 3.06 36.37
CA LEU A 245 0.45 4.24 37.22
C LEU A 245 1.26 5.45 36.74
N GLN A 246 2.53 5.25 36.35
CA GLN A 246 3.36 6.32 35.80
C GLN A 246 2.84 6.84 34.45
N ARG A 247 2.17 6.00 33.66
CA ARG A 247 1.64 6.39 32.34
C ARG A 247 0.32 7.15 32.45
N PHE A 248 -0.54 6.77 33.39
CA PHE A 248 -1.85 7.41 33.57
C PHE A 248 -1.82 8.63 34.50
N GLN A 249 -0.75 8.85 35.29
CA GLN A 249 -0.47 10.11 36.02
C GLN A 249 -1.67 10.76 36.75
N GLY A 250 -2.46 9.97 37.46
CA GLY A 250 -3.61 10.48 38.23
C GLY A 250 -4.93 10.55 37.45
N GLU A 251 -4.94 10.16 36.18
CA GLU A 251 -6.17 9.91 35.43
C GLU A 251 -6.86 8.62 35.91
N ASN A 252 -8.18 8.63 35.92
CA ASN A 252 -8.98 7.45 36.23
C ASN A 252 -8.86 6.44 35.08
N PHE A 253 -8.55 5.18 35.39
CA PHE A 253 -8.51 4.08 34.42
C PHE A 253 -9.28 2.86 34.94
N THR A 254 -9.69 1.98 34.02
CA THR A 254 -10.38 0.72 34.32
C THR A 254 -9.49 -0.47 33.98
N CYS A 255 -9.70 -1.59 34.68
CA CYS A 255 -9.02 -2.85 34.43
C CYS A 255 -10.03 -3.87 33.90
N GLU A 256 -9.85 -4.30 32.66
CA GLU A 256 -10.64 -5.38 32.06
C GLU A 256 -9.78 -6.64 31.87
N LEU A 257 -10.41 -7.80 31.96
CA LEU A 257 -9.74 -9.08 31.70
C LEU A 257 -9.46 -9.24 30.20
N GLU A 258 -8.17 -9.35 29.85
CA GLU A 258 -7.75 -9.68 28.49
C GLU A 258 -8.16 -11.12 28.16
N ARG A 259 -9.04 -11.29 27.18
CA ARG A 259 -9.50 -12.60 26.72
C ARG A 259 -8.59 -13.10 25.60
N PHE A 260 -8.12 -14.33 25.70
CA PHE A 260 -7.31 -15.02 24.66
C PHE A 260 -8.18 -15.53 23.50
N THR A 261 -9.02 -14.67 22.93
CA THR A 261 -9.90 -14.98 21.79
C THR A 261 -9.63 -14.00 20.66
N SER A 262 -9.94 -14.36 19.41
CA SER A 262 -9.88 -13.43 18.29
C SER A 262 -10.78 -12.22 18.54
N THR A 263 -10.27 -11.00 18.33
CA THR A 263 -11.07 -9.77 18.37
C THR A 263 -12.10 -9.79 17.24
N ALA A 264 -13.36 -9.52 17.56
CA ALA A 264 -14.44 -9.45 16.58
C ALA A 264 -15.08 -8.06 16.63
N GLU A 265 -15.24 -7.41 15.48
CA GLU A 265 -15.91 -6.11 15.36
C GLU A 265 -17.28 -6.32 14.71
N THR A 266 -18.36 -6.28 15.48
CA THR A 266 -19.72 -6.51 14.94
C THR A 266 -20.37 -5.21 14.49
N LYS A 267 -20.77 -5.13 13.22
CA LYS A 267 -21.47 -3.96 12.67
C LYS A 267 -22.89 -4.32 12.24
N ARG A 268 -23.87 -3.54 12.70
CA ARG A 268 -25.27 -3.62 12.26
C ARG A 268 -25.56 -2.46 11.31
N THR A 269 -25.98 -2.76 10.09
CA THR A 269 -26.41 -1.78 9.09
C THR A 269 -27.93 -1.68 9.04
N THR A 270 -28.46 -0.59 8.48
CA THR A 270 -29.89 -0.41 8.15
C THR A 270 -30.02 -0.31 6.63
N PRO A 271 -30.76 -1.21 5.93
CA PRO A 271 -31.53 -2.36 6.42
C PRO A 271 -30.63 -3.45 7.04
N PRO A 272 -31.17 -4.38 7.86
CA PRO A 272 -30.38 -5.27 8.69
C PRO A 272 -29.52 -6.22 7.84
N SER A 273 -28.27 -5.84 7.63
CA SER A 273 -27.21 -6.75 7.23
C SER A 273 -26.14 -6.74 8.32
N ILE A 274 -25.81 -7.92 8.84
CA ILE A 274 -24.73 -8.11 9.81
C ILE A 274 -23.49 -8.47 9.00
N ARG A 275 -22.45 -7.65 9.11
CA ARG A 275 -21.10 -8.02 8.66
C ARG A 275 -20.28 -8.33 9.91
N MET A 276 -19.83 -9.58 9.99
CA MET A 276 -18.84 -10.05 10.97
C MET A 276 -17.44 -9.87 10.40
#